data_AF-A0A354Z4W3-F1
#
_entry.id   AF-A0A354Z4W3-F1
#
_cell.length_a   1.000
_cell.length_b   1.000
_cell.length_c   1.000
_cell.angle_alpha   90.00
_cell.angle_beta   90.00
_cell.angle_gamma   90.00
#
_symmetry.space_group_name_H-M   'P 1'
#
loop_
_entity.id
_entity.type
_entity.pdbx_description
1 polymer ?
#
loop_
_entity_poly.entity_id
_entity_poly.type
_entity_poly.pdbx_seq_one_letter_code
_entity_poly.pdbx_strand_id
1 'polypeptide(L)'
;MPAMHYRWQRKRQNLRFILSEFGRTMRPQTPRLLRPVLGLLPALVFGGLYPNYFGIGKAMHAAVERSYLGFLDDFNAHLAQHAFLLGARPTIGDFGLIGPLYAHLYRDPAPGALMRQRAPNVARWVERMQQPAEYTGPLLADDTIPETLLPILARLLREQMPVLTDTMRAVHAWCLDHPDTHPLPRVIGRHRFQLEGQHSERAIQPYAQWMFQRPARFYQTLSDTERLTIDRQLARLDGFDALNTPIPTPLAFEHYRIVRAT
;
A
#
# COMPACT_ATOMS: atom_id res chain seq x y z
N MET A 1 -3.57 -5.04 0.80
CA MET A 1 -4.34 -6.27 1.07
C MET A 1 -4.60 -6.51 2.56
N PRO A 2 -3.59 -6.48 3.46
CA PRO A 2 -3.79 -6.83 4.88
C PRO A 2 -4.86 -6.01 5.58
N ALA A 3 -4.90 -4.69 5.34
CA ALA A 3 -5.90 -3.79 5.91
C ALA A 3 -7.34 -4.29 5.72
N MET A 4 -7.71 -4.68 4.49
CA MET A 4 -9.04 -5.19 4.20
C MET A 4 -9.25 -6.61 4.73
N HIS A 5 -8.24 -7.47 4.65
CA HIS A 5 -8.28 -8.82 5.22
C HIS A 5 -8.62 -8.79 6.71
N TYR A 6 -7.80 -8.12 7.52
CA TYR A 6 -7.99 -8.10 8.96
C TYR A 6 -9.28 -7.38 9.38
N ARG A 7 -9.64 -6.29 8.70
CA ARG A 7 -10.90 -5.57 8.95
C ARG A 7 -12.09 -6.52 8.85
N TRP A 8 -12.20 -7.26 7.75
CA TRP A 8 -13.40 -8.01 7.41
C TRP A 8 -13.39 -9.49 7.81
N GLN A 9 -12.23 -10.10 8.07
CA GLN A 9 -12.15 -11.49 8.54
C GLN A 9 -12.27 -11.61 10.07
N ARG A 10 -11.90 -10.56 10.82
CA ARG A 10 -12.01 -10.55 12.30
C ARG A 10 -13.33 -9.92 12.77
N LYS A 11 -14.45 -10.33 12.16
CA LYS A 11 -15.77 -9.70 12.37
C LYS A 11 -16.21 -9.70 13.83
N ARG A 12 -15.94 -10.78 14.57
CA ARG A 12 -16.31 -10.90 15.99
C ARG A 12 -15.77 -9.75 16.83
N GLN A 13 -14.55 -9.30 16.55
CA GLN A 13 -13.90 -8.20 17.23
C GLN A 13 -14.20 -6.84 16.58
N ASN A 14 -14.25 -6.79 15.24
CA ASN A 14 -14.25 -5.53 14.52
C ASN A 14 -15.65 -5.00 14.16
N LEU A 15 -16.67 -5.84 14.04
CA LEU A 15 -17.93 -5.47 13.38
C LEU A 15 -18.59 -4.25 14.05
N ARG A 16 -18.69 -4.23 15.38
CA ARG A 16 -19.25 -3.08 16.12
C ARG A 16 -18.50 -1.78 15.82
N PHE A 17 -17.17 -1.84 15.78
CA PHE A 17 -16.31 -0.69 15.45
C PHE A 17 -16.54 -0.24 14.01
N ILE A 18 -16.50 -1.17 13.05
CA ILE A 18 -16.71 -0.91 11.62
C ILE A 18 -18.05 -0.20 11.38
N LEU A 19 -19.14 -0.74 11.94
CA LEU A 19 -20.47 -0.18 11.78
C LEU A 19 -20.56 1.23 12.39
N SER A 20 -19.99 1.44 13.58
CA SER A 20 -19.95 2.77 14.21
C SER A 20 -19.18 3.79 13.36
N GLU A 21 -18.04 3.39 12.78
CA GLU A 21 -17.22 4.28 11.94
C GLU A 21 -17.92 4.63 10.63
N PHE A 22 -18.56 3.67 9.95
CA PHE A 22 -19.36 3.97 8.76
C PHE A 22 -20.52 4.92 9.08
N GLY A 23 -21.24 4.70 10.18
CA GLY A 23 -22.30 5.61 10.62
C GLY A 23 -21.80 7.02 10.92
N ARG A 24 -20.61 7.14 11.54
CA ARG A 24 -19.95 8.43 11.78
C ARG A 24 -19.60 9.14 10.48
N THR A 25 -19.05 8.44 9.49
CA THR A 25 -18.68 9.02 8.19
C THR A 25 -19.91 9.47 7.41
N MET A 26 -20.99 8.69 7.41
CA MET A 26 -22.22 9.04 6.70
C MET A 26 -22.92 10.26 7.29
N ARG A 27 -23.08 10.29 8.62
CA ARG A 27 -23.80 11.35 9.33
C ARG A 27 -23.09 11.65 10.66
N PRO A 28 -22.10 12.57 10.67
CA PRO A 28 -21.28 12.87 11.85
C PRO A 28 -22.09 13.27 13.09
N GLN A 29 -23.21 13.97 12.88
CA GLN A 29 -24.12 14.46 13.92
C GLN A 29 -24.93 13.35 14.62
N THR A 30 -24.89 12.10 14.11
CA THR A 30 -25.72 11.01 14.65
C THR A 30 -25.29 10.61 16.07
N PRO A 31 -26.24 10.45 17.02
CA PRO A 31 -25.97 9.92 18.36
C PRO A 31 -25.22 8.58 18.30
N ARG A 32 -24.25 8.38 19.20
CA ARG A 32 -23.33 7.22 19.17
C ARG A 32 -24.06 5.87 19.10
N LEU A 33 -25.20 5.75 19.76
CA LEU A 33 -25.99 4.51 19.79
C LEU A 33 -26.61 4.14 18.43
N LEU A 34 -26.93 5.13 17.59
CA LEU A 34 -27.58 4.92 16.29
C LEU A 34 -26.59 4.75 15.14
N ARG A 35 -25.31 5.07 15.34
CA ARG A 35 -24.28 4.97 14.30
C ARG A 35 -24.14 3.57 13.70
N PRO A 36 -24.14 2.46 14.47
CA PRO A 36 -24.01 1.13 13.89
C PRO A 36 -25.14 0.77 12.91
N VAL A 37 -26.35 1.26 13.15
CA VAL A 37 -27.51 1.02 12.27
C VAL A 37 -27.30 1.71 10.93
N LEU A 38 -26.89 2.98 10.93
CA LEU A 38 -26.59 3.72 9.69
C LEU A 38 -25.40 3.11 8.93
N GLY A 39 -24.42 2.55 9.65
CA GLY A 39 -23.23 1.96 9.04
C GLY A 39 -23.44 0.59 8.40
N LEU A 40 -24.61 -0.04 8.58
CA LEU A 40 -24.87 -1.41 8.11
C LEU A 40 -24.81 -1.55 6.59
N LEU A 41 -25.57 -0.73 5.86
CA LEU A 41 -25.63 -0.82 4.39
C LEU A 41 -24.26 -0.56 3.74
N PRO A 42 -23.51 0.51 4.07
CA PRO A 42 -22.16 0.68 3.55
C PRO A 42 -21.23 -0.47 3.91
N ALA A 43 -21.29 -0.96 5.15
CA ALA A 43 -20.41 -2.04 5.59
C ALA A 43 -20.64 -3.33 4.80
N LEU A 44 -21.89 -3.64 4.45
CA LEU A 44 -22.23 -4.78 3.59
C LEU A 44 -21.66 -4.62 2.18
N VAL A 45 -21.82 -3.44 1.58
CA VAL A 45 -21.29 -3.13 0.24
C VAL A 45 -19.76 -3.25 0.23
N PHE A 46 -19.06 -2.53 1.10
CA PHE A 46 -17.60 -2.55 1.15
C PHE A 46 -17.03 -3.91 1.59
N GLY A 47 -17.70 -4.59 2.51
CA GLY A 47 -17.33 -5.93 2.96
C GLY A 47 -17.50 -7.02 1.90
N GLY A 48 -18.39 -6.83 0.93
CA GLY A 48 -18.58 -7.76 -0.19
C GLY A 48 -17.61 -7.54 -1.36
N LEU A 49 -17.15 -6.31 -1.59
CA LEU A 49 -16.35 -5.96 -2.78
C LEU A 49 -14.86 -6.31 -2.65
N TYR A 50 -14.30 -6.22 -1.45
CA TYR A 50 -12.85 -6.32 -1.27
C TYR A 50 -12.23 -7.68 -1.67
N PRO A 51 -12.86 -8.87 -1.48
CA PRO A 51 -12.22 -10.14 -1.81
C PRO A 51 -11.96 -10.25 -3.31
N ASN A 52 -12.93 -9.87 -4.14
CA ASN A 52 -12.81 -9.91 -5.60
C ASN A 52 -11.85 -8.82 -6.09
N TYR A 53 -11.88 -7.63 -5.49
CA TYR A 53 -11.03 -6.51 -5.89
C TYR A 53 -9.53 -6.80 -5.66
N PHE A 54 -9.20 -7.37 -4.50
CA PHE A 54 -7.81 -7.67 -4.12
C PHE A 54 -7.39 -9.11 -4.36
N GLY A 55 -8.30 -10.00 -4.74
CA GLY A 55 -8.01 -11.42 -4.91
C GLY A 55 -7.76 -12.18 -3.62
N ILE A 56 -8.28 -11.71 -2.48
CA ILE A 56 -7.96 -12.26 -1.16
C ILE A 56 -9.05 -13.19 -0.62
N GLY A 57 -9.45 -14.17 -1.42
CA GLY A 57 -10.36 -15.24 -0.99
C GLY A 57 -9.75 -16.14 0.10
N LYS A 58 -10.54 -17.11 0.61
CA LYS A 58 -10.15 -18.00 1.72
C LYS A 58 -8.77 -18.64 1.55
N ALA A 59 -8.45 -19.10 0.34
CA ALA A 59 -7.15 -19.71 0.04
C ALA A 59 -5.97 -18.77 0.36
N MET A 60 -6.12 -17.47 0.08
CA MET A 60 -5.07 -16.46 0.25
C MET A 60 -4.93 -15.94 1.68
N HIS A 61 -5.84 -16.26 2.61
CA HIS A 61 -5.82 -15.69 3.96
C HIS A 61 -4.49 -15.92 4.66
N ALA A 62 -3.99 -17.15 4.64
CA ALA A 62 -2.74 -17.49 5.31
C ALA A 62 -1.53 -16.76 4.69
N ALA A 63 -1.51 -16.59 3.37
CA ALA A 63 -0.48 -15.82 2.68
C ALA A 63 -0.52 -14.33 3.06
N VAL A 64 -1.71 -13.73 3.11
CA VAL A 64 -1.88 -12.33 3.55
C VAL A 64 -1.43 -12.14 4.99
N GLU A 65 -1.76 -13.08 5.88
CA GLU A 65 -1.34 -13.01 7.28
C GLU A 65 0.18 -13.17 7.43
N ARG A 66 0.81 -14.13 6.73
CA ARG A 66 2.28 -14.30 6.75
C ARG A 66 3.01 -13.06 6.25
N SER A 67 2.61 -12.51 5.10
CA SER A 67 3.24 -11.30 4.55
C SER A 67 3.11 -10.11 5.51
N TYR A 68 1.92 -9.91 6.10
CA TYR A 68 1.71 -8.80 7.04
C TYR A 68 2.48 -8.96 8.35
N LEU A 69 2.50 -10.17 8.92
CA LEU A 69 3.22 -10.45 10.16
C LEU A 69 4.73 -10.32 9.95
N GLY A 70 5.26 -10.79 8.81
CA GLY A 70 6.66 -10.58 8.45
C GLY A 70 6.99 -9.09 8.29
N PHE A 71 6.14 -8.31 7.59
CA PHE A 71 6.30 -6.86 7.52
C PHE A 71 6.32 -6.20 8.91
N LEU A 72 5.43 -6.63 9.82
CA LEU A 72 5.40 -6.09 11.18
C LEU A 72 6.70 -6.39 11.95
N ASP A 73 7.25 -7.59 11.80
CA ASP A 73 8.52 -7.96 12.45
C ASP A 73 9.69 -7.12 11.90
N ASP A 74 9.80 -7.04 10.57
CA ASP A 74 10.83 -6.27 9.87
C ASP A 74 10.76 -4.78 10.27
N PHE A 75 9.56 -4.19 10.23
CA PHE A 75 9.37 -2.78 10.54
C PHE A 75 9.51 -2.47 12.03
N ASN A 76 9.14 -3.40 12.91
CA ASN A 76 9.38 -3.25 14.34
C ASN A 76 10.87 -3.26 14.67
N ALA A 77 11.66 -4.12 14.01
CA ALA A 77 13.11 -4.17 14.16
C ALA A 77 13.76 -2.87 13.65
N HIS A 78 13.33 -2.36 12.50
CA HIS A 78 13.79 -1.08 11.97
C HIS A 78 13.49 0.09 12.92
N LEU A 79 12.24 0.18 13.40
CA LEU A 79 11.80 1.25 14.30
C LEU A 79 12.34 1.11 15.74
N ALA A 80 13.04 0.01 16.05
CA ALA A 80 13.81 -0.09 17.28
C ALA A 80 15.09 0.78 17.23
N GLN A 81 15.59 1.07 16.03
CA GLN A 81 16.85 1.78 15.79
C GLN A 81 16.62 3.17 15.18
N HIS A 82 15.56 3.34 14.39
CA HIS A 82 15.26 4.60 13.72
C HIS A 82 13.87 5.13 14.11
N ALA A 83 13.73 6.44 14.16
CA ALA A 83 12.45 7.07 14.44
C ALA A 83 11.48 6.92 13.25
N PHE A 84 11.99 7.07 12.03
CA PHE A 84 11.27 6.98 10.76
C PHE A 84 12.11 6.18 9.75
N LEU A 85 11.57 5.92 8.56
CA LEU A 85 12.23 5.05 7.56
C LEU A 85 13.70 5.42 7.27
N LEU A 86 14.00 6.71 7.22
CA LEU A 86 15.30 7.23 6.79
C LEU A 86 15.98 8.12 7.85
N GLY A 87 15.63 7.96 9.13
CA GLY A 87 16.29 8.65 10.24
C GLY A 87 15.33 9.33 11.21
N ALA A 88 15.58 10.61 11.50
CA ALA A 88 14.92 11.33 12.59
C ALA A 88 13.69 12.16 12.18
N ARG A 89 13.33 12.19 10.88
CA ARG A 89 12.13 12.87 10.37
C ARG A 89 11.35 12.01 9.36
N PRO A 90 10.02 12.17 9.25
CA PRO A 90 9.22 11.42 8.29
C PRO A 90 9.53 11.87 6.87
N THR A 91 9.44 10.92 5.95
CA THR A 91 9.64 11.13 4.51
C THR A 91 8.39 10.74 3.73
N ILE A 92 8.41 10.93 2.41
CA ILE A 92 7.33 10.45 1.53
C ILE A 92 7.04 8.95 1.71
N GLY A 93 8.06 8.15 2.06
CA GLY A 93 7.88 6.73 2.38
C GLY A 93 7.01 6.52 3.62
N ASP A 94 7.25 7.27 4.70
CA ASP A 94 6.47 7.19 5.93
C ASP A 94 5.00 7.58 5.66
N PHE A 95 4.78 8.64 4.88
CA PHE A 95 3.44 9.05 4.45
C PHE A 95 2.75 8.04 3.52
N GLY A 96 3.51 7.28 2.74
CA GLY A 96 2.99 6.16 1.94
C GLY A 96 2.54 4.97 2.80
N LEU A 97 3.26 4.67 3.89
CA LEU A 97 2.96 3.53 4.77
C LEU A 97 1.84 3.83 5.77
N ILE A 98 1.76 5.06 6.29
CA ILE A 98 0.86 5.37 7.42
C ILE A 98 -0.62 5.17 7.07
N GLY A 99 -1.04 5.41 5.82
CA GLY A 99 -2.45 5.35 5.40
C GLY A 99 -3.16 4.06 5.83
N PRO A 100 -2.79 2.89 5.27
CA PRO A 100 -3.39 1.62 5.65
C PRO A 100 -3.02 1.16 7.07
N LEU A 101 -1.81 1.49 7.56
CA LEU A 101 -1.34 1.10 8.89
C LEU A 101 -2.18 1.77 9.99
N TYR A 102 -2.45 3.05 9.87
CA TYR A 102 -3.33 3.76 10.80
C TYR A 102 -4.80 3.36 10.60
N ALA A 103 -5.35 3.61 9.40
CA ALA A 103 -6.80 3.66 9.21
C ALA A 103 -7.52 2.33 9.50
N HIS A 104 -6.86 1.19 9.26
CA HIS A 104 -7.46 -0.14 9.38
C HIS A 104 -6.66 -1.10 10.23
N LEU A 105 -5.32 -1.02 10.20
CA LEU A 105 -4.50 -2.01 10.90
C LEU A 105 -4.22 -1.62 12.36
N TYR A 106 -4.21 -0.33 12.70
CA TYR A 106 -4.03 0.14 14.07
C TYR A 106 -5.37 0.48 14.75
N ARG A 107 -6.27 1.16 14.02
CA ARG A 107 -7.57 1.60 14.55
C ARG A 107 -8.58 0.48 14.77
N ASP A 108 -8.61 -0.53 13.90
CA ASP A 108 -9.57 -1.64 14.07
C ASP A 108 -9.15 -2.50 15.28
N PRO A 109 -10.10 -2.95 16.12
CA PRO A 109 -9.79 -3.61 17.39
C PRO A 109 -8.84 -4.80 17.28
N ALA A 110 -9.11 -5.75 16.37
CA ALA A 110 -8.30 -6.97 16.24
C ALA A 110 -6.88 -6.73 15.69
N PRO A 111 -6.70 -6.12 14.50
CA PRO A 111 -5.34 -5.89 14.00
C PRO A 111 -4.58 -4.87 14.85
N GLY A 112 -5.28 -3.91 15.49
CA GLY A 112 -4.63 -2.95 16.39
C GLY A 112 -4.07 -3.62 17.64
N ALA A 113 -4.81 -4.56 18.24
CA ALA A 113 -4.32 -5.36 19.36
C ALA A 113 -3.12 -6.23 18.94
N LEU A 114 -3.21 -6.88 17.78
CA LEU A 114 -2.12 -7.67 17.20
C LEU A 114 -0.85 -6.83 16.98
N MET A 115 -0.99 -5.65 16.38
CA MET A 115 0.14 -4.73 16.14
C MET A 115 0.79 -4.30 17.45
N ARG A 116 0.00 -3.89 18.45
CA ARG A 116 0.53 -3.49 19.77
C ARG A 116 1.25 -4.64 20.48
N GLN A 117 0.78 -5.87 20.32
CA GLN A 117 1.39 -7.05 20.95
C GLN A 117 2.67 -7.49 20.24
N ARG A 118 2.66 -7.61 18.90
CA ARG A 118 3.76 -8.17 18.12
C ARG A 118 4.82 -7.14 17.73
N ALA A 119 4.37 -5.92 17.43
CA ALA A 119 5.19 -4.86 16.84
C ALA A 119 4.98 -3.52 17.57
N PRO A 120 5.30 -3.43 18.88
CA PRO A 120 5.04 -2.24 19.69
C PRO A 120 5.74 -0.97 19.16
N ASN A 121 6.88 -1.09 18.47
CA ASN A 121 7.57 0.06 17.87
C ASN A 121 6.77 0.62 16.69
N VAL A 122 6.14 -0.26 15.90
CA VAL A 122 5.23 0.13 14.80
C VAL A 122 4.00 0.84 15.36
N ALA A 123 3.42 0.33 16.45
CA ALA A 123 2.29 0.99 17.11
C ALA A 123 2.64 2.42 17.58
N ARG A 124 3.81 2.60 18.24
CA ARG A 124 4.29 3.93 18.64
C ARG A 124 4.60 4.85 17.46
N TRP A 125 5.12 4.29 16.36
CA TRP A 125 5.33 5.05 15.13
C TRP A 125 4.00 5.50 14.51
N VAL A 126 2.97 4.65 14.50
CA VAL A 126 1.62 5.05 14.03
C VAL A 126 1.06 6.19 14.87
N GLU A 127 1.16 6.09 16.20
CA GLU A 127 0.73 7.14 17.13
C GLU A 127 1.47 8.45 16.88
N ARG A 128 2.79 8.37 16.67
CA ARG A 128 3.63 9.54 16.35
C ARG A 128 3.23 10.19 15.03
N MET A 129 3.01 9.40 13.98
CA MET A 129 2.60 9.91 12.65
C MET A 129 1.20 10.54 12.66
N GLN A 130 0.39 10.32 13.70
CA GLN A 130 -0.92 10.96 13.89
C GLN A 130 -0.86 12.25 14.71
N GLN A 131 0.31 12.62 15.25
CA GLN A 131 0.50 13.85 15.99
C GLN A 131 1.10 14.91 15.05
N PRO A 132 0.39 16.02 14.78
CA PRO A 132 0.96 17.14 14.06
C PRO A 132 2.09 17.75 14.90
N ALA A 133 3.33 17.52 14.49
CA ALA A 133 4.52 18.06 15.13
C ALA A 133 5.61 18.27 14.07
N GLU A 134 6.50 19.23 14.32
CA GLU A 134 7.68 19.43 13.50
C GLU A 134 8.75 18.40 13.90
N TYR A 135 9.01 17.45 13.01
CA TYR A 135 10.14 16.54 13.12
C TYR A 135 11.23 17.02 12.18
N THR A 136 12.20 17.77 12.72
CA THR A 136 13.25 18.46 11.94
C THR A 136 14.62 17.80 12.04
N GLY A 137 14.72 16.64 12.69
CA GLY A 137 15.97 15.89 12.80
C GLY A 137 16.53 15.45 11.43
N PRO A 138 17.84 15.13 11.36
CA PRO A 138 18.49 14.80 10.11
C PRO A 138 18.00 13.47 9.52
N LEU A 139 18.11 13.33 8.20
CA LEU A 139 18.14 12.03 7.55
C LEU A 139 19.50 11.35 7.85
N LEU A 140 19.64 10.07 7.53
CA LEU A 140 20.94 9.41 7.59
C LEU A 140 21.94 10.10 6.65
N ALA A 141 23.19 10.20 7.09
CA ALA A 141 24.27 10.82 6.31
C ALA A 141 24.61 9.99 5.07
N ASP A 142 25.22 10.66 4.08
CA ASP A 142 25.76 10.04 2.86
C ASP A 142 24.74 9.21 2.07
N ASP A 143 23.46 9.59 2.13
CA ASP A 143 22.31 8.87 1.56
C ASP A 143 22.29 7.37 1.91
N THR A 144 22.80 7.04 3.10
CA THR A 144 22.88 5.66 3.58
C THR A 144 21.48 5.07 3.75
N ILE A 145 21.23 3.93 3.11
CA ILE A 145 20.02 3.14 3.34
C ILE A 145 20.25 2.27 4.58
N PRO A 146 19.41 2.35 5.62
CA PRO A 146 19.57 1.52 6.80
C PRO A 146 19.46 0.03 6.43
N GLU A 147 20.39 -0.80 6.90
CA GLU A 147 20.37 -2.25 6.65
C GLU A 147 19.07 -2.90 7.17
N THR A 148 18.49 -2.36 8.24
CA THR A 148 17.20 -2.78 8.79
C THR A 148 16.00 -2.47 7.88
N LEU A 149 16.15 -1.57 6.91
CA LEU A 149 15.11 -1.24 5.92
C LEU A 149 15.13 -2.22 4.72
N LEU A 150 16.25 -2.89 4.47
CA LEU A 150 16.39 -3.78 3.31
C LEU A 150 15.38 -4.92 3.26
N PRO A 151 15.05 -5.63 4.36
CA PRO A 151 14.02 -6.68 4.32
C PRO A 151 12.63 -6.15 3.89
N ILE A 152 12.31 -4.91 4.28
CA ILE A 152 11.04 -4.25 3.92
C ILE A 152 11.03 -3.90 2.43
N LEU A 153 12.13 -3.36 1.91
CA LEU A 153 12.28 -3.06 0.48
C LEU A 153 12.26 -4.34 -0.37
N ALA A 154 12.97 -5.38 0.05
CA ALA A 154 12.95 -6.70 -0.62
C ALA A 154 11.53 -7.27 -0.68
N ARG A 155 10.76 -7.15 0.42
CA ARG A 155 9.34 -7.55 0.44
C ARG A 155 8.50 -6.74 -0.54
N LEU A 156 8.65 -5.42 -0.53
CA LEU A 156 7.91 -4.52 -1.44
C LEU A 156 8.21 -4.88 -2.90
N LEU A 157 9.48 -5.06 -3.24
CA LEU A 157 9.92 -5.40 -4.59
C LEU A 157 9.32 -6.75 -5.03
N ARG A 158 9.53 -7.80 -4.22
CA ARG A 158 9.02 -9.15 -4.49
C ARG A 158 7.50 -9.20 -4.66
N GLU A 159 6.75 -8.47 -3.83
CA GLU A 159 5.29 -8.55 -3.81
C GLU A 159 4.59 -7.57 -4.76
N GLN A 160 5.14 -6.38 -5.00
CA GLN A 160 4.49 -5.34 -5.81
C GLN A 160 5.05 -5.24 -7.23
N MET A 161 6.33 -5.53 -7.47
CA MET A 161 6.89 -5.27 -8.80
C MET A 161 6.30 -6.12 -9.92
N PRO A 162 6.12 -7.44 -9.76
CA PRO A 162 5.46 -8.24 -10.78
C PRO A 162 4.06 -7.71 -11.14
N VAL A 163 3.31 -7.26 -10.13
CA VAL A 163 1.97 -6.67 -10.27
C VAL A 163 2.04 -5.34 -11.05
N LEU A 164 2.98 -4.46 -10.71
CA LEU A 164 3.10 -3.13 -11.34
C LEU A 164 3.58 -3.23 -12.79
N THR A 165 4.59 -4.07 -13.06
CA THR A 165 5.06 -4.35 -14.42
C THR A 165 3.95 -4.94 -15.29
N ASP A 166 3.17 -5.88 -14.74
CA ASP A 166 2.03 -6.44 -15.46
C ASP A 166 0.92 -5.41 -15.69
N THR A 167 0.64 -4.56 -14.70
CA THR A 167 -0.32 -3.45 -14.82
C THR A 167 0.07 -2.52 -15.97
N MET A 168 1.34 -2.12 -16.07
CA MET A 168 1.81 -1.24 -17.15
C MET A 168 1.62 -1.85 -18.54
N ARG A 169 1.92 -3.14 -18.68
CA ARG A 169 1.69 -3.89 -19.93
C ARG A 169 0.21 -3.95 -20.28
N ALA A 170 -0.63 -4.28 -19.30
CA ALA A 170 -2.07 -4.41 -19.49
C ALA A 170 -2.75 -3.07 -19.81
N VAL A 171 -2.33 -1.98 -19.16
CA VAL A 171 -2.81 -0.63 -19.48
C VAL A 171 -2.42 -0.23 -20.89
N HIS A 172 -1.19 -0.50 -21.30
CA HIS A 172 -0.75 -0.20 -22.67
C HIS A 172 -1.60 -0.94 -23.71
N ALA A 173 -1.75 -2.27 -23.56
CA ALA A 173 -2.59 -3.08 -24.44
C ALA A 173 -4.04 -2.58 -24.45
N TRP A 174 -4.61 -2.32 -23.27
CA TRP A 174 -5.98 -1.82 -23.15
C TRP A 174 -6.18 -0.48 -23.87
N CYS A 175 -5.21 0.42 -23.81
CA CYS A 175 -5.25 1.71 -24.50
C CYS A 175 -5.19 1.56 -26.03
N LEU A 176 -4.45 0.57 -26.55
CA LEU A 176 -4.43 0.25 -27.99
C LEU A 176 -5.79 -0.27 -28.46
N ASP A 177 -6.44 -1.12 -27.65
CA ASP A 177 -7.74 -1.70 -27.97
C ASP A 177 -8.90 -0.70 -27.84
N HIS A 178 -8.71 0.37 -27.06
CA HIS A 178 -9.74 1.36 -26.75
C HIS A 178 -9.27 2.79 -27.04
N PRO A 179 -8.87 3.12 -28.29
CA PRO A 179 -8.21 4.40 -28.60
C PRO A 179 -9.05 5.62 -28.22
N ASP A 180 -10.38 5.53 -28.33
CA ASP A 180 -11.30 6.64 -28.08
C ASP A 180 -11.79 6.75 -26.63
N THR A 181 -11.41 5.82 -25.74
CA THR A 181 -11.90 5.86 -24.36
C THR A 181 -11.08 6.80 -23.49
N HIS A 182 -11.74 7.86 -23.02
CA HIS A 182 -11.18 8.87 -22.13
C HIS A 182 -12.25 9.39 -21.16
N PRO A 183 -12.06 9.36 -19.82
CA PRO A 183 -10.89 8.85 -19.09
C PRO A 183 -10.82 7.32 -19.02
N LEU A 184 -9.68 6.77 -18.58
CA LEU A 184 -9.55 5.33 -18.34
C LEU A 184 -10.48 4.87 -17.21
N PRO A 185 -11.12 3.69 -17.33
CA PRO A 185 -11.88 3.07 -16.24
C PRO A 185 -11.03 2.81 -14.99
N ARG A 186 -11.68 2.77 -13.82
CA ARG A 186 -11.00 2.45 -12.54
C ARG A 186 -10.39 1.05 -12.53
N VAL A 187 -11.02 0.11 -13.23
CA VAL A 187 -10.59 -1.28 -13.39
C VAL A 187 -10.73 -1.62 -14.86
N ILE A 188 -9.65 -2.10 -15.46
CA ILE A 188 -9.59 -2.45 -16.90
C ILE A 188 -9.51 -3.97 -17.15
N GLY A 189 -9.49 -4.76 -16.07
CA GLY A 189 -9.37 -6.21 -16.14
C GLY A 189 -8.87 -6.82 -14.84
N ARG A 190 -8.36 -8.03 -14.93
CA ARG A 190 -7.78 -8.79 -13.82
C ARG A 190 -6.46 -9.41 -14.24
N HIS A 191 -5.54 -9.55 -13.30
CA HIS A 191 -4.28 -10.24 -13.52
C HIS A 191 -3.92 -11.15 -12.35
N ARG A 192 -3.09 -12.14 -12.64
CA ARG A 192 -2.52 -13.04 -11.63
C ARG A 192 -1.46 -12.32 -10.81
N PHE A 193 -1.44 -12.59 -9.52
CA PHE A 193 -0.36 -12.17 -8.62
C PHE A 193 0.06 -13.34 -7.72
N GLN A 194 1.24 -13.21 -7.12
CA GLN A 194 1.76 -14.14 -6.14
C GLN A 194 1.97 -13.44 -4.79
N LEU A 195 1.71 -14.14 -3.69
CA LEU A 195 1.99 -13.70 -2.33
C LEU A 195 2.34 -14.91 -1.48
N GLU A 196 3.51 -14.91 -0.83
CA GLU A 196 3.95 -15.98 0.09
C GLU A 196 3.77 -17.39 -0.51
N GLY A 197 4.21 -17.55 -1.76
CA GLY A 197 4.14 -18.79 -2.55
C GLY A 197 2.78 -19.09 -3.18
N GLN A 198 1.71 -18.39 -2.78
CA GLN A 198 0.35 -18.64 -3.25
C GLN A 198 -0.05 -17.68 -4.37
N HIS A 199 -1.01 -18.10 -5.19
CA HIS A 199 -1.45 -17.34 -6.36
C HIS A 199 -2.95 -17.04 -6.30
N SER A 200 -3.32 -15.88 -6.83
CA SER A 200 -4.71 -15.47 -7.04
C SER A 200 -4.79 -14.40 -8.13
N GLU A 201 -5.97 -13.87 -8.38
CA GLU A 201 -6.19 -12.77 -9.32
C GLU A 201 -6.74 -11.53 -8.63
N ARG A 202 -6.27 -10.35 -9.05
CA ARG A 202 -6.73 -9.05 -8.54
C ARG A 202 -7.10 -8.11 -9.68
N ALA A 203 -7.86 -7.07 -9.36
CA ALA A 203 -8.22 -6.03 -10.33
C ALA A 203 -6.98 -5.24 -10.79
N ILE A 204 -6.86 -5.04 -12.10
CA ILE A 204 -5.86 -4.16 -12.72
C ILE A 204 -6.37 -2.72 -12.61
N GLN A 205 -5.58 -1.86 -11.97
CA GLN A 205 -5.94 -0.47 -11.69
C GLN A 205 -4.96 0.46 -12.41
N PRO A 206 -5.39 1.23 -13.42
CA PRO A 206 -4.53 2.21 -14.09
C PRO A 206 -3.92 3.23 -13.10
N TYR A 207 -4.63 3.55 -12.02
CA TYR A 207 -4.12 4.39 -10.93
C TYR A 207 -2.80 3.88 -10.31
N ALA A 208 -2.62 2.56 -10.22
CA ALA A 208 -1.38 1.98 -9.68
C ALA A 208 -0.17 2.27 -10.57
N GLN A 209 -0.34 2.19 -11.89
CA GLN A 209 0.68 2.65 -12.84
C GLN A 209 0.94 4.15 -12.68
N TRP A 210 -0.09 4.98 -12.63
CA TRP A 210 0.10 6.43 -12.50
C TRP A 210 0.89 6.83 -11.25
N MET A 211 0.71 6.11 -10.13
CA MET A 211 1.54 6.29 -8.95
C MET A 211 2.98 5.81 -9.17
N PHE A 212 3.15 4.61 -9.73
CA PHE A 212 4.46 3.98 -9.89
C PHE A 212 5.34 4.63 -10.98
N GLN A 213 4.75 5.21 -12.02
CA GLN A 213 5.53 5.87 -13.07
C GLN A 213 6.35 7.06 -12.56
N ARG A 214 5.99 7.64 -11.40
CA ARG A 214 6.73 8.79 -10.83
C ARG A 214 8.13 8.40 -10.36
N PRO A 215 8.31 7.43 -9.43
CA PRO A 215 9.65 6.98 -9.05
C PRO A 215 10.40 6.33 -10.22
N ALA A 216 9.71 5.57 -11.09
CA ALA A 216 10.34 4.96 -12.26
C ALA A 216 10.88 6.02 -13.25
N ARG A 217 10.13 7.09 -13.53
CA ARG A 217 10.62 8.19 -14.38
C ARG A 217 11.75 8.96 -13.73
N PHE A 218 11.62 9.32 -12.45
CA PHE A 218 12.70 10.00 -11.74
C PHE A 218 14.01 9.19 -11.84
N TYR A 219 13.92 7.89 -11.58
CA TYR A 219 15.04 6.96 -11.75
C TYR A 219 15.62 6.98 -13.18
N GLN A 220 14.76 6.94 -14.19
CA GLN A 220 15.16 6.95 -15.60
C GLN A 220 15.82 8.27 -16.04
N THR A 221 15.56 9.38 -15.34
CA THR A 221 16.21 10.68 -15.58
C THR A 221 17.59 10.85 -14.93
N LEU A 222 17.98 9.95 -14.03
CA LEU A 222 19.28 10.02 -13.35
C LEU A 222 20.44 9.79 -14.31
N SER A 223 21.58 10.44 -14.04
CA SER A 223 22.83 10.14 -14.73
C SER A 223 23.29 8.71 -14.46
N ASP A 224 24.16 8.17 -15.31
CA ASP A 224 24.69 6.81 -15.14
C ASP A 224 25.39 6.62 -13.78
N THR A 225 26.04 7.68 -13.27
CA THR A 225 26.72 7.64 -11.97
C THR A 225 25.74 7.57 -10.81
N GLU A 226 24.70 8.41 -10.81
CA GLU A 226 23.65 8.39 -9.79
C GLU A 226 22.89 7.07 -9.83
N ARG A 227 22.54 6.61 -11.04
CA ARG A 227 21.83 5.36 -11.26
C ARG A 227 22.60 4.16 -10.72
N LEU A 228 23.91 4.11 -10.93
CA LEU A 228 24.78 3.04 -10.43
C LEU A 228 24.69 2.87 -8.90
N THR A 229 24.48 3.96 -8.15
CA THR A 229 24.32 3.88 -6.68
C THR A 229 23.05 3.13 -6.28
N ILE A 230 21.95 3.38 -7.00
CA ILE A 230 20.64 2.76 -6.77
C ILE A 230 20.64 1.32 -7.31
N ASP A 231 21.22 1.10 -8.48
CA ASP A 231 21.38 -0.21 -9.13
C ASP A 231 22.06 -1.22 -8.21
N ARG A 232 23.15 -0.80 -7.51
CA ARG A 232 23.83 -1.65 -6.52
C ARG A 232 22.89 -2.08 -5.39
N GLN A 233 22.00 -1.20 -4.93
CA GLN A 233 21.03 -1.53 -3.88
C GLN A 233 19.90 -2.41 -4.43
N LEU A 234 19.39 -2.13 -5.63
CA LEU A 234 18.35 -2.95 -6.27
C LEU A 234 18.84 -4.37 -6.59
N ALA A 235 20.10 -4.51 -7.00
CA ALA A 235 20.73 -5.81 -7.23
C ALA A 235 20.80 -6.66 -5.95
N ARG A 236 21.04 -6.04 -4.78
CA ARG A 236 20.99 -6.74 -3.48
C ARG A 236 19.59 -7.23 -3.10
N LEU A 237 18.55 -6.71 -3.74
CA LEU A 237 17.14 -6.95 -3.40
C LEU A 237 16.40 -7.74 -4.49
N ASP A 238 17.11 -8.27 -5.49
CA ASP A 238 16.53 -8.90 -6.69
C ASP A 238 15.51 -8.01 -7.41
N GLY A 239 15.68 -6.69 -7.34
CA GLY A 239 14.75 -5.68 -7.84
C GLY A 239 15.25 -4.87 -9.03
N PHE A 240 16.35 -5.28 -9.65
CA PHE A 240 17.07 -4.49 -10.67
C PHE A 240 16.18 -4.07 -11.86
N ASP A 241 15.31 -4.96 -12.33
CA ASP A 241 14.46 -4.70 -13.50
C ASP A 241 13.25 -3.81 -13.18
N ALA A 242 12.97 -3.57 -11.90
CA ALA A 242 11.74 -2.92 -11.45
C ALA A 242 11.57 -1.50 -11.98
N LEU A 243 12.61 -0.67 -11.88
CA LEU A 243 12.56 0.74 -12.26
C LEU A 243 12.96 0.99 -13.73
N ASN A 244 13.58 -0.02 -14.37
CA ASN A 244 13.95 0.02 -15.79
C ASN A 244 12.80 -0.39 -16.73
N THR A 245 11.65 -0.81 -16.20
CA THR A 245 10.51 -1.20 -17.03
C THR A 245 10.03 -0.02 -17.90
N PRO A 246 9.96 -0.18 -19.24
CA PRO A 246 9.43 0.86 -20.13
C PRO A 246 7.98 1.22 -19.81
N ILE A 247 7.64 2.51 -19.97
CA ILE A 247 6.29 3.04 -19.72
C ILE A 247 5.74 3.61 -21.04
N PRO A 248 5.27 2.75 -21.97
CA PRO A 248 4.90 3.16 -23.32
C PRO A 248 3.62 4.00 -23.38
N THR A 249 2.73 3.88 -22.39
CA THR A 249 1.54 4.73 -22.27
C THR A 249 1.58 5.48 -20.94
N PRO A 250 2.25 6.65 -20.91
CA PRO A 250 2.16 7.60 -19.81
C PRO A 250 0.73 7.89 -19.36
N LEU A 251 0.50 7.98 -18.05
CA LEU A 251 -0.79 8.41 -17.50
C LEU A 251 -0.66 9.76 -16.79
N ALA A 252 -1.75 10.51 -16.75
CA ALA A 252 -1.93 11.70 -15.91
C ALA A 252 -3.18 11.53 -15.03
N PHE A 253 -3.30 12.40 -14.02
CA PHE A 253 -4.47 12.43 -13.14
C PHE A 253 -5.07 13.83 -13.15
N GLU A 254 -6.14 13.97 -13.92
CA GLU A 254 -6.79 15.24 -14.22
C GLU A 254 -8.24 15.16 -13.79
N HIS A 255 -8.76 16.22 -13.16
CA HIS A 255 -10.16 16.27 -12.72
C HIS A 255 -10.62 15.01 -11.95
N TYR A 256 -9.76 14.49 -11.08
CA TYR A 256 -9.98 13.28 -10.28
C TYR A 256 -10.14 11.97 -11.10
N ARG A 257 -9.63 11.94 -12.33
CA ARG A 257 -9.70 10.80 -13.26
C ARG A 257 -8.32 10.47 -13.82
N ILE A 258 -8.11 9.20 -14.16
CA ILE A 258 -6.90 8.75 -14.85
C ILE A 258 -7.09 8.93 -16.35
N VAL A 259 -6.15 9.62 -16.99
CA VAL A 259 -6.14 9.89 -18.42
C VAL A 259 -4.79 9.50 -19.01
N ARG A 260 -4.70 9.39 -20.34
CA ARG A 260 -3.40 9.27 -21.02
C ARG A 260 -2.70 10.62 -20.92
N ALA A 261 -1.42 10.64 -20.54
CA ALA A 261 -0.67 11.89 -20.59
C ALA A 261 -0.37 12.22 -22.07
N THR A 262 -0.59 13.48 -22.43
CA THR A 262 -0.18 14.07 -23.70
C THR A 262 1.33 14.23 -23.79
#